data_AF-A0A2S0RGZ6-F1
#
_entry.id   AF-A0A2S0RGZ6-F1
#
_cell.length_a   1.000
_cell.length_b   1.000
_cell.length_c   1.000
_cell.angle_alpha   90.00
_cell.angle_beta   90.00
_cell.angle_gamma   90.00
#
_symmetry.space_group_name_H-M   'P 1'
#
loop_
_entity.id
_entity.type
_entity.pdbx_description
1 polymer ?
#
loop_
_entity_poly.entity_id
_entity_poly.type
_entity_poly.pdbx_seq_one_letter_code
_entity_poly.pdbx_strand_id
1 'polypeptide(L)'
;MKEFQDTIFISEILLQSKIALRAFERLHATHENFDRLEVWCSIQSILVSTGNISKILWSGKYRLRSKRLREVLKVQTDNILLDREFRNYFEHYDEKIEERFENGANGVYIDLAMNPSFRGDFGGNDNRGYNSFDNSLVFRGKRLDLNKVFGALIEIRNNCKRHVLDFP
;
A
#
# COMPACT_ATOMS: atom_id res chain seq x y z
N MET A 1 1.64 0.72 31.75
CA MET A 1 1.97 1.77 30.75
C MET A 1 2.23 1.21 29.35
N LYS A 2 3.10 0.20 29.17
CA LYS A 2 3.39 -0.39 27.84
C LYS A 2 2.17 -1.07 27.19
N GLU A 3 1.33 -1.74 27.97
CA GLU A 3 0.10 -2.38 27.48
C GLU A 3 -0.89 -1.37 26.91
N PHE A 4 -1.17 -0.28 27.65
CA PHE A 4 -2.05 0.79 27.16
C PHE A 4 -1.51 1.44 25.86
N GLN A 5 -0.20 1.65 25.77
CA GLN A 5 0.43 2.15 24.55
C GLN A 5 0.25 1.17 23.37
N ASP A 6 0.38 -0.13 23.61
CA ASP A 6 0.17 -1.15 22.58
C ASP A 6 -1.29 -1.19 22.12
N THR A 7 -2.26 -1.08 23.04
CA THR A 7 -3.69 -0.95 22.69
C THR A 7 -3.92 0.22 21.74
N ILE A 8 -3.31 1.39 21.97
CA ILE A 8 -3.43 2.55 21.08
C ILE A 8 -2.85 2.25 19.70
N PHE A 9 -1.66 1.64 19.62
CA PHE A 9 -1.07 1.27 18.33
C PHE A 9 -1.90 0.22 17.60
N ILE A 10 -2.46 -0.76 18.31
CA ILE A 10 -3.32 -1.79 17.72
C ILE A 10 -4.62 -1.17 17.20
N SER A 11 -5.22 -0.22 17.92
CA SER A 11 -6.37 0.56 17.45
C SER A 11 -6.05 1.35 16.19
N GLU A 12 -4.88 1.98 16.11
CA GLU A 12 -4.44 2.69 14.90
C GLU A 12 -4.23 1.73 13.72
N ILE A 13 -3.59 0.58 13.95
CA ILE A 13 -3.45 -0.47 12.92
C ILE A 13 -4.83 -0.94 12.44
N LEU A 14 -5.78 -1.14 13.36
CA LEU A 14 -7.15 -1.52 13.03
C LEU A 14 -7.83 -0.45 12.17
N LEU A 15 -7.74 0.83 12.55
CA LEU A 15 -8.30 1.95 11.78
C LEU A 15 -7.71 2.00 10.36
N GLN A 16 -6.39 2.00 10.24
CA GLN A 16 -5.72 2.03 8.93
C GLN A 16 -6.09 0.80 8.08
N SER A 17 -6.26 -0.38 8.70
CA SER A 17 -6.70 -1.57 7.98
C SER A 17 -8.10 -1.40 7.40
N LYS A 18 -9.03 -0.76 8.14
CA LYS A 18 -10.38 -0.47 7.66
C LYS A 18 -10.38 0.54 6.52
N ILE A 19 -9.58 1.61 6.63
CA ILE A 19 -9.47 2.62 5.57
C ILE A 19 -8.97 1.97 4.28
N ALA A 20 -7.92 1.15 4.37
CA ALA A 20 -7.40 0.42 3.23
C ALA A 20 -8.44 -0.55 2.64
N LEU A 21 -9.11 -1.35 3.46
CA LEU A 21 -10.16 -2.29 3.01
C LEU A 21 -11.34 -1.57 2.35
N ARG A 22 -11.78 -0.43 2.90
CA ARG A 22 -12.83 0.40 2.28
C ARG A 22 -12.37 0.97 0.93
N ALA A 23 -11.10 1.33 0.80
CA ALA A 23 -10.54 1.77 -0.47
C ALA A 23 -10.45 0.62 -1.49
N PHE A 24 -10.19 -0.63 -1.06
CA PHE A 24 -10.32 -1.81 -1.91
C PHE A 24 -11.75 -2.01 -2.41
N GLU A 25 -12.75 -1.88 -1.53
CA GLU A 25 -14.17 -1.96 -1.91
C GLU A 25 -14.52 -0.91 -2.98
N ARG A 26 -14.07 0.34 -2.80
CA ARG A 26 -14.26 1.40 -3.81
C ARG A 26 -13.53 1.09 -5.12
N LEU A 27 -12.29 0.61 -5.06
CA LEU A 27 -11.51 0.22 -6.23
C LEU A 27 -12.19 -0.87 -7.05
N HIS A 28 -12.83 -1.85 -6.39
CA HIS A 28 -13.61 -2.87 -7.09
C HIS A 28 -14.89 -2.31 -7.70
N ALA A 29 -15.61 -1.44 -6.98
CA ALA A 29 -16.84 -0.82 -7.48
C ALA A 29 -16.61 0.10 -8.70
N THR A 30 -15.44 0.75 -8.80
CA THR A 30 -15.13 1.62 -9.95
C THR A 30 -14.85 0.87 -11.25
N HIS A 31 -14.71 -0.46 -11.22
CA HIS A 31 -14.59 -1.25 -12.44
C HIS A 31 -15.81 -1.13 -13.36
N GLU A 32 -16.99 -0.88 -12.79
CA GLU A 32 -18.24 -0.79 -13.55
C GLU A 32 -18.38 0.55 -14.29
N ASN A 33 -17.83 1.63 -13.72
CA ASN A 33 -18.00 3.01 -14.24
C ASN A 33 -16.73 3.62 -14.85
N PHE A 34 -15.58 2.92 -14.76
CA PHE A 34 -14.27 3.37 -15.25
C PHE A 34 -13.88 4.80 -14.81
N ASP A 35 -14.24 5.19 -13.59
CA ASP A 35 -13.80 6.45 -13.00
C ASP A 35 -12.31 6.36 -12.65
N ARG A 36 -11.46 6.86 -13.57
CA ARG A 36 -10.00 6.85 -13.41
C ARG A 36 -9.56 7.63 -12.18
N LEU A 37 -10.22 8.75 -11.85
CA LEU A 37 -9.83 9.54 -10.68
C LEU A 37 -10.09 8.74 -9.41
N GLU A 38 -11.26 8.13 -9.29
CA GLU A 38 -11.60 7.34 -8.09
C GLU A 38 -10.74 6.07 -7.96
N VAL A 39 -10.34 5.44 -9.08
CA VAL A 39 -9.34 4.37 -9.08
C VAL A 39 -8.04 4.84 -8.41
N TRP A 40 -7.49 5.98 -8.85
CA TRP A 40 -6.22 6.47 -8.30
C TRP A 40 -6.36 7.03 -6.88
N CYS A 41 -7.50 7.63 -6.51
CA CYS A 41 -7.83 7.99 -5.14
C CYS A 41 -7.86 6.75 -4.22
N SER A 42 -8.45 5.66 -4.70
CA SER A 42 -8.52 4.40 -3.97
C SER A 42 -7.15 3.76 -3.81
N ILE A 43 -6.34 3.70 -4.89
CA ILE A 43 -4.95 3.24 -4.85
C ILE A 43 -4.12 4.04 -3.84
N GLN A 44 -4.21 5.37 -3.88
CA GLN A 44 -3.50 6.24 -2.95
C GLN A 44 -3.91 5.95 -1.50
N SER A 45 -5.21 5.80 -1.24
CA SER A 45 -5.72 5.46 0.09
C SER A 45 -5.18 4.10 0.59
N ILE A 46 -5.14 3.08 -0.29
CA ILE A 46 -4.57 1.76 0.02
C ILE A 46 -3.10 1.89 0.40
N LEU A 47 -2.29 2.56 -0.42
CA LEU A 47 -0.84 2.67 -0.21
C LEU A 47 -0.48 3.49 1.04
N VAL A 48 -1.20 4.58 1.30
CA VAL A 48 -0.97 5.41 2.48
C VAL A 48 -1.30 4.64 3.76
N SER A 49 -2.49 4.02 3.82
CA SER A 49 -2.92 3.30 5.02
C SER A 49 -2.07 2.05 5.29
N THR A 50 -1.76 1.26 4.27
CA THR A 50 -0.81 0.13 4.40
C THR A 50 0.58 0.61 4.81
N GLY A 51 1.00 1.75 4.27
CA GLY A 51 2.21 2.46 4.64
C GLY A 51 2.28 2.84 6.12
N ASN A 52 1.18 3.34 6.68
CA ASN A 52 1.08 3.72 8.08
C ASN A 52 1.13 2.49 9.00
N ILE A 53 0.43 1.41 8.64
CA ILE A 53 0.55 0.11 9.33
C ILE A 53 2.01 -0.35 9.32
N SER A 54 2.67 -0.26 8.16
CA SER A 54 4.07 -0.65 8.02
C SER A 54 5.00 0.18 8.91
N LYS A 55 4.81 1.51 8.98
CA LYS A 55 5.57 2.43 9.84
C LYS A 55 5.48 2.01 11.32
N ILE A 56 4.33 1.51 11.76
CA ILE A 56 4.11 1.01 13.13
C ILE A 56 4.77 -0.35 13.34
N LEU A 57 4.55 -1.29 12.42
CA LEU A 57 4.97 -2.68 12.55
C LEU A 57 6.44 -2.92 12.25
N TRP A 58 7.14 -2.07 11.49
CA TRP A 58 8.56 -2.23 11.12
C TRP A 58 9.36 -0.93 11.29
N SER A 59 9.17 -0.21 12.38
CA SER A 59 9.90 1.04 12.61
C SER A 59 11.41 0.80 12.82
N GLY A 60 12.24 1.47 12.00
CA GLY A 60 13.70 1.45 12.15
C GLY A 60 14.19 2.11 13.44
N LYS A 61 13.47 3.14 13.92
CA LYS A 61 13.75 3.89 15.17
C LYS A 61 13.21 3.16 16.40
N TYR A 62 12.02 2.55 16.29
CA TYR A 62 11.33 1.89 17.42
C TYR A 62 11.27 0.37 17.24
N ARG A 63 12.43 -0.27 17.06
CA ARG A 63 12.55 -1.71 16.71
C ARG A 63 11.93 -2.63 17.74
N LEU A 64 12.14 -2.38 19.04
CA LEU A 64 11.59 -3.22 20.12
C LEU A 64 10.05 -3.17 20.16
N ARG A 65 9.45 -1.98 20.01
CA ARG A 65 7.99 -1.81 19.91
C ARG A 65 7.44 -2.53 18.67
N SER A 66 8.12 -2.38 17.55
CA SER A 66 7.74 -3.01 16.28
C SER A 66 7.76 -4.54 16.38
N LYS A 67 8.81 -5.12 16.97
CA LYS A 67 8.92 -6.56 17.21
C LYS A 67 7.80 -7.06 18.13
N ARG A 68 7.59 -6.40 19.26
CA ARG A 68 6.54 -6.74 20.22
C ARG A 68 5.14 -6.72 19.58
N LEU A 69 4.79 -5.68 18.83
CA LEU A 69 3.49 -5.59 18.18
C LEU A 69 3.28 -6.68 17.13
N ARG A 70 4.32 -7.05 16.35
CA ARG A 70 4.23 -8.18 15.41
C ARG A 70 4.03 -9.50 16.12
N GLU A 71 4.69 -9.73 17.25
CA GLU A 71 4.52 -10.95 18.06
C GLU A 71 3.08 -11.04 18.60
N VAL A 72 2.55 -9.95 19.17
CA VAL A 72 1.17 -9.87 19.67
C VAL A 72 0.16 -10.13 18.56
N LEU A 73 0.34 -9.47 17.40
CA LEU A 73 -0.56 -9.57 16.25
C LEU A 73 -0.25 -10.76 15.33
N LYS A 74 0.70 -11.63 15.70
CA LYS A 74 1.13 -12.81 14.92
C LYS A 74 1.46 -12.50 13.45
N VAL A 75 2.10 -11.36 13.20
CA VAL A 75 2.48 -10.91 11.85
C VAL A 75 3.84 -11.49 11.49
N GLN A 76 3.89 -12.22 10.37
CA GLN A 76 5.12 -12.83 9.86
C GLN A 76 6.15 -11.79 9.42
N THR A 77 7.43 -12.15 9.47
CA THR A 77 8.54 -11.24 9.13
C THR A 77 8.67 -10.96 7.64
N ASP A 78 8.15 -11.84 6.79
CA ASP A 78 8.11 -11.77 5.32
C ASP A 78 6.78 -11.20 4.79
N ASN A 79 5.96 -10.59 5.65
CA ASN A 79 4.69 -10.00 5.26
C ASN A 79 4.89 -8.91 4.19
N ILE A 80 4.01 -8.89 3.17
CA ILE A 80 4.08 -7.95 2.04
C ILE A 80 4.06 -6.47 2.45
N LEU A 81 3.47 -6.12 3.60
CA LEU A 81 3.47 -4.74 4.12
C LEU A 81 4.83 -4.30 4.69
N LEU A 82 5.81 -5.20 4.81
CA LEU A 82 7.17 -4.84 5.20
C LEU A 82 7.78 -3.87 4.18
N ASP A 83 7.59 -4.17 2.89
CA ASP A 83 8.14 -3.35 1.82
C ASP A 83 7.36 -2.04 1.70
N ARG A 84 8.11 -0.94 1.72
CA ARG A 84 7.59 0.43 1.68
C ARG A 84 7.86 1.12 0.36
N GLU A 85 8.50 0.43 -0.58
CA GLU A 85 8.95 1.03 -1.82
C GLU A 85 7.79 1.68 -2.58
N PHE A 86 6.70 0.93 -2.80
CA PHE A 86 5.52 1.42 -3.50
C PHE A 86 4.86 2.62 -2.81
N ARG A 87 4.77 2.63 -1.47
CA ARG A 87 4.28 3.81 -0.74
C ARG A 87 5.22 4.99 -0.92
N ASN A 88 6.53 4.80 -0.72
CA ASN A 88 7.52 5.87 -0.86
C ASN A 88 7.44 6.52 -2.24
N TYR A 89 7.27 5.71 -3.28
CA TYR A 89 7.12 6.21 -4.64
C TYR A 89 5.90 7.10 -4.83
N PHE A 90 4.79 6.80 -4.16
CA PHE A 90 3.58 7.61 -4.25
C PHE A 90 3.63 8.84 -3.33
N GLU A 91 4.18 8.72 -2.12
CA GLU A 91 4.30 9.82 -1.15
C GLU A 91 5.31 10.88 -1.62
N HIS A 92 6.41 10.47 -2.24
CA HIS A 92 7.51 11.34 -2.69
C HIS A 92 7.59 11.42 -4.21
N TYR A 93 6.43 11.51 -4.86
CA TYR A 93 6.36 11.45 -6.32
C TYR A 93 7.09 12.61 -7.01
N ASP A 94 7.10 13.78 -6.37
CA ASP A 94 7.87 14.96 -6.77
C ASP A 94 9.37 14.65 -6.90
N GLU A 95 9.98 14.04 -5.88
CA GLU A 95 11.39 13.61 -5.92
C GLU A 95 11.64 12.60 -7.06
N LYS A 96 10.66 11.72 -7.32
CA LYS A 96 10.77 10.75 -8.41
C LYS A 96 10.73 11.40 -9.78
N ILE A 97 9.93 12.45 -9.96
CA ILE A 97 9.94 13.22 -11.20
C ILE A 97 11.34 13.82 -11.41
N GLU A 98 11.89 14.49 -10.40
CA GLU A 98 13.24 15.09 -10.47
C GLU A 98 14.31 14.04 -10.80
N GLU A 99 14.37 12.93 -10.05
CA GLU A 99 15.30 11.82 -10.30
C GLU A 99 15.26 11.31 -11.75
N ARG A 100 14.08 11.29 -12.39
CA ARG A 100 13.96 10.84 -13.78
C ARG A 100 14.65 11.81 -14.74
N PHE A 101 14.41 13.10 -14.56
CA PHE A 101 14.94 14.13 -15.46
C PHE A 101 16.43 14.40 -15.23
N GLU A 102 16.92 14.30 -13.99
CA GLU A 102 18.35 14.37 -13.68
C GLU A 102 19.16 13.23 -14.32
N ASN A 103 18.58 12.02 -14.37
CA ASN A 103 19.23 10.85 -14.98
C ASN A 103 19.16 10.82 -16.53
N GLY A 104 18.77 11.93 -17.17
CA GLY A 104 18.80 12.07 -18.63
C GLY A 104 17.77 11.22 -19.37
N ALA A 105 16.65 10.88 -18.73
CA ALA A 105 15.58 10.13 -19.36
C ALA A 105 14.91 10.93 -20.49
N ASN A 106 15.42 10.78 -21.70
CA ASN A 106 14.85 11.35 -22.93
C ASN A 106 13.86 10.34 -23.51
N GLY A 107 12.56 10.57 -23.31
CA GLY A 107 11.51 9.68 -23.80
C GLY A 107 10.10 10.13 -23.42
N VAL A 108 9.10 9.38 -23.87
CA VAL A 108 7.69 9.67 -23.56
C VAL A 108 7.44 9.46 -22.07
N TYR A 109 6.84 10.45 -21.41
CA TYR A 109 6.38 10.34 -20.03
C TYR A 109 4.93 9.84 -20.04
N ILE A 110 4.73 8.61 -19.58
CA ILE A 110 3.39 8.03 -19.41
C ILE A 110 3.18 7.82 -17.91
N ASP A 111 2.01 8.22 -17.43
CA ASP A 111 1.68 8.16 -16.01
C ASP A 111 0.21 7.86 -15.81
N LEU A 112 -0.09 7.29 -14.64
CA LEU A 112 -1.42 6.83 -14.24
C LEU A 112 -2.07 5.89 -15.27
N ALA A 113 -1.28 5.07 -15.98
CA ALA A 113 -1.74 4.20 -17.06
C ALA A 113 -2.77 3.20 -16.55
N MET A 114 -3.86 3.00 -17.31
CA MET A 114 -4.92 2.05 -17.00
C MET A 114 -4.83 0.86 -17.93
N ASN A 115 -4.88 -0.35 -17.35
CA ASN A 115 -4.75 -1.61 -18.07
C ASN A 115 -3.57 -1.66 -19.05
N PRO A 116 -2.35 -1.29 -18.60
CA PRO A 116 -1.17 -1.39 -19.43
C PRO A 116 -0.99 -2.84 -19.89
N SER A 117 -0.98 -3.07 -21.21
CA SER A 117 -0.75 -4.37 -21.82
C SER A 117 0.65 -4.88 -21.49
N PHE A 118 0.76 -5.91 -20.65
CA PHE A 118 2.04 -6.55 -20.25
C PHE A 118 2.83 -7.23 -21.39
N ARG A 119 2.43 -7.05 -22.65
CA ARG A 119 3.06 -7.67 -23.82
C ARG A 119 3.97 -6.68 -24.51
N GLY A 120 5.22 -6.70 -24.09
CA GLY A 120 6.28 -5.84 -24.57
C GLY A 120 6.86 -5.12 -23.38
N ASP A 121 8.18 -5.12 -23.26
CA ASP A 121 8.89 -4.16 -22.42
C ASP A 121 8.23 -2.79 -22.59
N PHE A 122 7.45 -2.36 -21.60
CA PHE A 122 7.24 -0.94 -21.37
C PHE A 122 8.65 -0.41 -21.21
N GLY A 123 9.20 0.22 -22.23
CA GLY A 123 10.60 0.65 -22.28
C GLY A 123 10.92 1.71 -21.23
N GLY A 124 10.85 1.37 -19.94
CA GLY A 124 11.09 2.22 -18.78
C GLY A 124 10.20 3.48 -18.66
N ASN A 125 9.15 3.62 -19.47
CA ASN A 125 8.47 4.91 -19.66
C ASN A 125 7.19 5.12 -18.84
N ASP A 126 6.53 4.04 -18.42
CA ASP A 126 5.36 4.13 -17.55
C ASP A 126 5.79 4.31 -16.09
N ASN A 127 5.47 5.47 -15.52
CA ASN A 127 5.83 5.78 -14.14
C ASN A 127 4.90 5.12 -13.14
N ARG A 128 3.59 5.32 -13.27
CA ARG A 128 2.55 4.61 -12.50
C ARG A 128 1.56 3.96 -13.46
N GLY A 129 1.24 2.70 -13.20
CA GLY A 129 0.23 1.95 -13.93
C GLY A 129 -0.61 1.09 -12.99
N TYR A 130 -1.87 0.88 -13.36
CA TYR A 130 -2.77 -0.04 -12.67
C TYR A 130 -3.44 -0.95 -13.68
N ASN A 131 -3.40 -2.25 -13.41
CA ASN A 131 -4.08 -3.27 -14.20
C ASN A 131 -5.28 -3.81 -13.42
N SER A 132 -6.47 -3.54 -13.93
CA SER A 132 -7.76 -3.94 -13.36
C SER A 132 -8.08 -5.42 -13.57
N PHE A 133 -7.43 -6.10 -14.52
CA PHE A 133 -7.66 -7.53 -14.77
C PHE A 133 -7.07 -8.43 -13.68
N ASP A 134 -5.92 -8.03 -13.12
CA ASP A 134 -5.22 -8.81 -12.09
C ASP A 134 -4.94 -8.00 -10.80
N ASN A 135 -5.50 -6.80 -10.71
CA ASN A 135 -5.39 -5.89 -9.58
C ASN A 135 -3.93 -5.58 -9.20
N SER A 136 -3.06 -5.41 -10.18
CA SER A 136 -1.65 -5.10 -9.94
C SER A 136 -1.31 -3.64 -10.22
N LEU A 137 -0.46 -3.09 -9.35
CA LEU A 137 0.19 -1.80 -9.57
C LEU A 137 1.56 -2.02 -10.19
N VAL A 138 1.88 -1.16 -11.13
CA VAL A 138 3.20 -1.08 -11.73
C VAL A 138 3.79 0.29 -11.41
N PHE A 139 5.05 0.29 -10.97
CA PHE A 139 5.84 1.49 -10.84
C PHE A 139 7.24 1.25 -11.42
N ARG A 140 7.59 1.94 -12.51
CA ARG A 140 8.91 1.82 -13.17
C ARG A 140 9.36 0.36 -13.37
N GLY A 141 8.46 -0.49 -13.85
CA GLY A 141 8.72 -1.92 -14.08
C GLY A 141 8.64 -2.82 -12.84
N LYS A 142 8.56 -2.26 -11.62
CA LYS A 142 8.25 -3.03 -10.42
C LYS A 142 6.75 -3.28 -10.32
N ARG A 143 6.37 -4.45 -9.83
CA ARG A 143 4.98 -4.88 -9.71
C ARG A 143 4.59 -5.16 -8.25
N LEU A 144 3.43 -4.64 -7.84
CA LEU A 144 2.77 -4.94 -6.57
C LEU A 144 1.40 -5.56 -6.84
N ASP A 145 1.16 -6.75 -6.29
CA ASP A 145 -0.13 -7.42 -6.35
C ASP A 145 -1.03 -6.96 -5.20
N LEU A 146 -2.06 -6.17 -5.50
CA LEU A 146 -2.95 -5.63 -4.47
C LEU A 146 -3.82 -6.71 -3.83
N ASN A 147 -4.05 -7.87 -4.47
CA ASN A 147 -4.80 -8.96 -3.84
C ASN A 147 -4.01 -9.55 -2.66
N LYS A 148 -2.68 -9.65 -2.78
CA LYS A 148 -1.83 -10.09 -1.67
C LYS A 148 -1.82 -9.07 -0.53
N VAL A 149 -1.82 -7.78 -0.86
CA VAL A 149 -1.95 -6.69 0.14
C VAL A 149 -3.28 -6.81 0.87
N PHE A 150 -4.38 -7.03 0.14
CA PHE A 150 -5.71 -7.24 0.71
C PHE A 150 -5.77 -8.43 1.67
N GLY A 151 -5.22 -9.59 1.27
CA GLY A 151 -5.14 -10.77 2.13
C GLY A 151 -4.38 -10.50 3.44
N ALA A 152 -3.21 -9.87 3.35
CA ALA A 152 -2.42 -9.49 4.53
C ALA A 152 -3.17 -8.52 5.46
N LEU A 153 -3.92 -7.56 4.91
CA LEU A 153 -4.73 -6.63 5.69
C LEU A 153 -5.87 -7.32 6.45
N ILE A 154 -6.54 -8.30 5.84
CA ILE A 154 -7.58 -9.09 6.51
C ILE A 154 -7.00 -9.84 7.70
N GLU A 155 -5.87 -10.51 7.52
CA GLU A 155 -5.20 -11.25 8.60
C GLU A 155 -4.82 -10.33 9.77
N ILE A 156 -4.17 -9.20 9.47
CA ILE A 156 -3.79 -8.19 10.47
C ILE A 156 -5.02 -7.66 11.20
N ARG A 157 -6.06 -7.25 10.45
CA ARG A 157 -7.31 -6.74 11.02
C ARG A 157 -7.95 -7.76 11.96
N ASN A 158 -8.05 -9.01 11.55
CA ASN A 158 -8.65 -10.07 12.37
C ASN A 158 -7.86 -10.32 13.66
N ASN A 159 -6.53 -10.21 13.62
CA ASN A 159 -5.71 -10.30 14.81
C ASN A 159 -5.89 -9.08 15.72
N CYS A 160 -6.02 -7.86 15.18
CA CYS A 160 -6.30 -6.66 15.97
C CYS A 160 -7.61 -6.75 16.77
N LYS A 161 -8.69 -7.27 16.17
CA LYS A 161 -10.02 -7.41 16.82
C LYS A 161 -10.00 -8.25 18.10
N ARG A 162 -8.97 -9.07 18.32
CA ARG A 162 -8.81 -9.86 19.56
C ARG A 162 -8.28 -9.03 20.73
N HIS A 163 -7.82 -7.81 20.48
CA HIS A 163 -7.12 -6.97 21.45
C HIS A 163 -7.79 -5.61 21.67
N VAL A 164 -8.60 -5.14 20.73
CA VAL A 164 -9.28 -3.84 20.79
C VAL A 164 -10.72 -3.97 20.33
N LEU A 165 -11.59 -3.09 20.84
CA LEU A 165 -12.98 -3.01 20.41
C LEU A 165 -13.06 -2.50 18.96
N ASP A 166 -13.85 -3.21 18.15
CA ASP A 166 -14.08 -2.89 16.74
C ASP A 166 -15.33 -2.03 16.60
N PHE A 167 -15.19 -0.71 16.73
CA PHE A 167 -16.31 0.22 16.49
C PHE A 167 -16.56 0.37 14.99
N PRO A 168 -17.84 0.42 14.54
CA PRO A 168 -18.19 0.53 13.13
C PRO A 168 -17.57 1.74 12.43
#